data_AF-A0A934HFV6-F1
#
_entry.id   AF-A0A934HFV6-F1
#
_cell.length_a   1.000
_cell.length_b   1.000
_cell.length_c   1.000
_cell.angle_alpha   90.00
_cell.angle_beta   90.00
_cell.angle_gamma   90.00
#
_symmetry.space_group_name_H-M   'P 1'
#
loop_
_entity.id
_entity.type
_entity.pdbx_description
1 polymer ?
#
loop_
_entity_poly.entity_id
_entity_poly.type
_entity_poly.pdbx_seq_one_letter_code
_entity_poly.pdbx_strand_id
1 'polypeptide(L)'
;MAAYTIEQLKDQPIVIFTAAPEFNISQHLIAANHDAGKVISSQNQAVFYIQDLRQMRPPTMDELMFAADLLARSHNALYHHPQIRREITVTSNMALRMSLEGMNSEIFGNVDSLIVETLEEALEYARGER
;
A
#
# COMPACT_ATOMS: atom_id res chain seq x y z
N MET A 1 6.50 -20.24 -0.18
CA MET A 1 6.05 -19.37 0.92
C MET A 1 5.04 -18.40 0.36
N ALA A 2 4.21 -17.76 1.19
CA ALA A 2 3.25 -16.78 0.68
C ALA A 2 4.01 -15.50 0.28
N ALA A 3 3.73 -14.96 -0.90
CA ALA A 3 4.46 -13.79 -1.41
C ALA A 3 4.13 -12.49 -0.66
N TYR A 4 3.09 -12.50 0.18
CA TYR A 4 2.69 -11.38 1.02
C TYR A 4 1.80 -11.86 2.17
N THR A 5 1.60 -10.99 3.16
CA THR A 5 0.61 -11.17 4.23
C THR A 5 -0.25 -9.92 4.38
N ILE A 6 -1.47 -10.10 4.91
CA ILE A 6 -2.39 -9.02 5.22
C ILE A 6 -2.93 -9.28 6.63
N GLU A 7 -2.62 -8.39 7.55
CA GLU A 7 -2.99 -8.50 8.95
C GLU A 7 -3.82 -7.29 9.38
N GLN A 8 -4.94 -7.56 10.03
CA GLN A 8 -5.65 -6.53 10.79
C GLN A 8 -5.11 -6.54 12.22
N LEU A 9 -4.68 -5.37 12.71
CA LEU A 9 -4.31 -5.26 14.11
C LEU A 9 -5.54 -5.31 15.01
N LYS A 10 -5.50 -6.20 15.99
CA LYS A 10 -6.60 -6.36 16.95
C LYS A 10 -6.90 -5.04 17.66
N ASP A 11 -8.19 -4.70 17.74
CA ASP A 11 -8.72 -3.52 18.43
C ASP A 11 -8.19 -2.17 17.88
N GLN A 12 -7.67 -2.15 16.65
CA GLN A 12 -7.13 -0.96 16.00
C GLN A 12 -7.66 -0.84 14.56
N PRO A 13 -7.98 0.38 14.07
CA PRO A 13 -8.39 0.60 12.68
C PRO A 13 -7.14 0.60 11.77
N ILE A 14 -6.33 -0.45 11.82
CA ILE A 14 -5.07 -0.56 11.10
C ILE A 14 -5.02 -1.91 10.39
N VAL A 15 -4.81 -1.87 9.08
CA VAL A 15 -4.54 -3.04 8.24
C VAL A 15 -3.12 -2.91 7.70
N ILE A 16 -2.32 -3.97 7.85
CA ILE A 16 -0.93 -4.03 7.41
C ILE A 16 -0.83 -5.04 6.29
N PHE A 17 -0.39 -4.57 5.12
CA PHE A 17 0.13 -5.40 4.06
C PHE A 17 1.65 -5.52 4.22
N THR A 18 2.20 -6.71 4.09
CA THR A 18 3.66 -6.94 4.10
C THR A 18 4.07 -7.73 2.88
N ALA A 19 4.93 -7.14 2.05
CA ALA A 19 5.52 -7.82 0.91
C ALA A 19 6.66 -8.74 1.37
N ALA A 20 6.65 -10.00 0.92
CA ALA A 20 7.78 -10.89 1.08
C ALA A 20 8.88 -10.57 0.05
N PRO A 21 10.13 -11.04 0.23
CA PRO A 21 11.21 -10.83 -0.73
C PRO A 21 10.89 -11.32 -2.16
N GLU A 22 10.11 -12.40 -2.27
CA GLU A 22 9.65 -12.95 -3.54
C GLU A 22 8.45 -12.21 -4.15
N PHE A 23 7.95 -11.14 -3.50
CA PHE A 23 6.84 -10.38 -4.04
C PHE A 23 7.22 -9.74 -5.37
N ASN A 24 6.46 -10.06 -6.41
CA ASN A 24 6.59 -9.56 -7.76
C ASN A 24 5.34 -8.74 -8.09
N ILE A 25 5.53 -7.46 -8.40
CA ILE A 25 4.42 -6.53 -8.63
C ILE A 25 3.53 -7.03 -9.78
N SER A 26 4.13 -7.36 -10.92
CA SER A 26 3.39 -7.79 -12.12
C SER A 26 2.58 -9.09 -11.91
N GLN A 27 3.01 -9.94 -10.98
CA GLN A 27 2.37 -11.24 -10.73
C GLN A 27 1.40 -11.22 -9.55
N HIS A 28 1.69 -10.42 -8.51
CA HIS A 28 1.02 -10.53 -7.22
C HIS A 28 0.18 -9.31 -6.86
N LEU A 29 0.42 -8.12 -7.45
CA LEU A 29 -0.23 -6.87 -7.02
C LEU A 29 -1.75 -6.93 -7.14
N ILE A 30 -2.29 -7.48 -8.23
CA ILE A 30 -3.75 -7.58 -8.44
C ILE A 30 -4.39 -8.47 -7.35
N ALA A 31 -3.81 -9.64 -7.08
CA ALA A 31 -4.31 -10.54 -6.06
C ALA A 31 -4.19 -9.93 -4.66
N ALA A 32 -3.04 -9.33 -4.34
CA ALA A 32 -2.80 -8.64 -3.09
C ALA A 32 -3.80 -7.49 -2.84
N ASN A 33 -4.05 -6.66 -3.85
CA ASN A 33 -5.02 -5.55 -3.73
C ASN A 33 -6.45 -6.06 -3.52
N HIS A 34 -6.83 -7.14 -4.21
CA HIS A 34 -8.13 -7.74 -4.03
C HIS A 34 -8.31 -8.31 -2.62
N ASP A 35 -7.30 -9.01 -2.11
CA ASP A 35 -7.35 -9.60 -0.77
C ASP A 35 -7.29 -8.52 0.33
N ALA A 36 -6.50 -7.46 0.13
CA ALA A 36 -6.49 -6.29 1.01
C ALA A 36 -7.84 -5.57 1.01
N GLY A 37 -8.42 -5.38 -0.19
CA GLY A 37 -9.74 -4.80 -0.36
C GLY A 37 -10.82 -5.56 0.42
N LYS A 38 -10.77 -6.89 0.46
CA LYS A 38 -11.68 -7.70 1.29
C LYS A 38 -11.51 -7.46 2.79
N VAL A 39 -10.27 -7.44 3.27
CA VAL A 39 -9.97 -7.20 4.69
C VAL A 39 -10.38 -5.79 5.11
N ILE A 40 -10.14 -4.80 4.25
CA ILE A 40 -10.56 -3.41 4.48
C ILE A 40 -12.08 -3.29 4.42
N SER A 41 -12.73 -3.95 3.46
CA SER A 41 -14.19 -3.96 3.30
C SER A 41 -14.94 -4.56 4.50
N SER A 42 -14.30 -5.50 5.21
CA SER A 42 -14.90 -6.13 6.39
C SER A 42 -14.78 -5.30 7.67
N GLN A 43 -14.14 -4.13 7.61
CA GLN A 43 -13.97 -3.27 8.78
C GLN A 43 -15.24 -2.48 9.07
N ASN A 44 -15.56 -2.33 10.35
CA ASN A 44 -16.72 -1.55 10.80
C ASN A 44 -16.47 -0.03 10.80
N GLN A 45 -15.25 0.40 10.46
CA GLN A 45 -14.83 1.80 10.41
C GLN A 45 -13.72 1.97 9.36
N ALA A 46 -13.46 3.20 8.94
CA ALA A 46 -12.34 3.50 8.06
C ALA A 46 -11.01 3.20 8.77
N VAL A 47 -10.01 2.72 8.01
CA VAL A 47 -8.73 2.24 8.51
C VAL A 47 -7.55 2.97 7.92
N PHE A 48 -6.45 2.96 8.66
CA PHE A 48 -5.11 3.20 8.12
C PHE A 48 -4.65 1.94 7.40
N TYR A 49 -4.23 2.08 6.15
CA TYR A 49 -3.68 0.99 5.36
C TYR A 49 -2.16 1.18 5.24
N ILE A 50 -1.40 0.32 5.91
CA ILE A 50 0.07 0.36 5.95
C ILE A 50 0.61 -0.68 4.98
N GLN A 51 1.50 -0.28 4.07
CA GLN A 51 2.19 -1.17 3.14
C GLN A 51 3.67 -1.27 3.52
N ASP A 52 4.06 -2.39 4.15
CA ASP A 52 5.46 -2.69 4.42
C ASP A 52 6.13 -3.33 3.21
N LEU A 53 6.87 -2.51 2.47
CA LEU A 53 7.55 -2.89 1.23
C LEU A 53 9.07 -2.98 1.41
N ARG A 54 9.58 -2.90 2.65
CA ARG A 54 11.02 -2.87 2.94
C ARG A 54 11.77 -4.12 2.48
N GLN A 55 11.11 -5.28 2.53
CA GLN A 55 11.70 -6.56 2.14
C GLN A 55 11.51 -6.89 0.65
N MET A 56 10.66 -6.13 -0.05
CA MET A 56 10.39 -6.35 -1.47
C MET A 56 11.67 -6.15 -2.29
N ARG A 57 11.91 -7.03 -3.27
CA ARG A 57 12.99 -6.80 -4.22
C ARG A 57 12.82 -5.44 -4.92
N PRO A 58 13.91 -4.79 -5.37
CA PRO A 58 13.80 -3.61 -6.21
C PRO A 58 12.90 -3.90 -7.43
N PRO A 59 11.86 -3.07 -7.66
CA PRO A 59 11.00 -3.23 -8.81
C PRO A 59 11.74 -2.79 -10.07
N THR A 60 11.39 -3.41 -11.20
CA THR A 60 11.83 -2.94 -12.52
C THR A 60 11.02 -1.71 -12.94
N MET A 61 11.50 -0.94 -13.93
CA MET A 61 10.75 0.21 -14.44
C MET A 61 9.39 -0.20 -15.01
N ASP A 62 9.32 -1.33 -15.73
CA ASP A 62 8.07 -1.84 -16.30
C ASP A 62 7.06 -2.18 -15.20
N GLU A 63 7.52 -2.73 -14.07
CA GLU A 63 6.67 -3.01 -12.92
C GLU A 63 6.15 -1.74 -12.25
N LEU A 64 6.98 -0.70 -12.14
CA LEU A 64 6.57 0.60 -11.60
C LEU A 64 5.51 1.26 -12.50
N MET A 65 5.71 1.20 -13.83
CA MET A 65 4.74 1.71 -14.80
C MET A 65 3.42 0.93 -14.74
N PHE A 66 3.50 -0.40 -14.65
CA PHE A 66 2.32 -1.26 -14.48
C PHE A 66 1.55 -0.94 -13.19
N ALA A 67 2.26 -0.78 -12.06
CA ALA A 67 1.63 -0.40 -10.80
C ALA A 67 0.97 0.97 -10.89
N ALA A 68 1.66 1.98 -11.43
CA ALA A 68 1.11 3.33 -11.57
C ALA A 68 -0.17 3.35 -12.41
N ASP A 69 -0.23 2.59 -13.52
CA ASP A 69 -1.44 2.48 -14.35
C ASP A 69 -2.60 1.82 -13.59
N LEU A 70 -2.32 0.71 -12.88
CA LEU A 70 -3.32 0.00 -12.08
C LEU A 70 -3.88 0.89 -10.97
N LEU A 71 -3.01 1.63 -10.27
CA LEU A 71 -3.38 2.43 -9.12
C LEU A 71 -4.06 3.75 -9.51
N ALA A 72 -3.74 4.32 -10.69
CA ALA A 72 -4.33 5.57 -11.15
C ALA A 72 -5.69 5.42 -11.83
N ARG A 73 -5.93 4.33 -12.55
CA ARG A 73 -7.06 4.25 -13.51
C ARG A 73 -7.99 3.06 -13.32
N SER A 74 -7.68 2.11 -12.45
CA SER A 74 -8.59 0.98 -12.25
C SER A 74 -9.81 1.40 -11.43
N HIS A 75 -11.00 0.92 -11.84
CA HIS A 75 -12.25 1.10 -11.08
C HIS A 75 -12.19 0.48 -9.66
N ASN A 76 -11.14 -0.28 -9.35
CA ASN A 76 -10.87 -0.92 -8.06
C ASN A 76 -9.53 -0.45 -7.47
N ALA A 77 -9.09 0.77 -7.78
CA ALA A 77 -7.88 1.34 -7.22
C ALA A 77 -8.01 1.37 -5.69
N LEU A 78 -7.24 0.49 -5.02
CA LEU A 78 -7.31 0.32 -3.57
C LEU A 78 -7.10 1.64 -2.83
N TYR A 79 -6.28 2.54 -3.38
CA TYR A 79 -5.98 3.87 -2.83
C TYR A 79 -7.17 4.82 -2.78
N HIS A 80 -8.24 4.53 -3.53
CA HIS A 80 -9.50 5.29 -3.51
C HIS A 80 -10.62 4.55 -2.78
N HIS A 81 -10.29 3.47 -2.05
CA HIS A 81 -11.28 2.70 -1.32
C HIS A 81 -11.92 3.55 -0.22
N PRO A 82 -13.26 3.61 -0.11
CA PRO A 82 -13.96 4.54 0.79
C PRO A 82 -13.69 4.30 2.28
N GLN A 83 -13.19 3.12 2.64
CA GLN A 83 -12.80 2.78 4.02
C GLN A 83 -11.31 2.92 4.28
N ILE A 84 -10.51 3.45 3.35
CA ILE A 84 -9.14 3.87 3.66
C ILE A 84 -9.18 5.32 4.09
N ARG A 85 -8.81 5.56 5.35
CA ARG A 85 -8.65 6.91 5.92
C ARG A 85 -7.35 7.56 5.44
N ARG A 86 -6.27 6.77 5.44
CA ARG A 86 -4.94 7.17 5.00
C ARG A 86 -4.18 5.93 4.57
N GLU A 87 -3.42 6.05 3.50
CA GLU A 87 -2.45 5.04 3.07
C GLU A 87 -1.04 5.49 3.49
N ILE A 88 -0.25 4.54 4.00
CA ILE A 88 1.10 4.76 4.49
C ILE A 88 2.00 3.69 3.88
N THR A 89 2.97 4.08 3.07
CA THR A 89 3.98 3.15 2.54
C THR A 89 5.25 3.21 3.37
N VAL A 90 5.72 2.04 3.80
CA VAL A 90 7.01 1.85 4.48
C VAL A 90 8.03 1.33 3.48
N THR A 91 9.02 2.15 3.13
CA THR A 91 10.09 1.74 2.22
C THR A 91 11.36 2.57 2.37
N SER A 92 12.51 1.91 2.25
CA SER A 92 13.83 2.54 2.07
C SER A 92 14.29 2.52 0.61
N ASN A 93 13.49 1.95 -0.30
CA ASN A 93 13.82 1.88 -1.72
C ASN A 93 13.54 3.23 -2.41
N MET A 94 14.60 3.92 -2.83
CA MET A 94 14.51 5.23 -3.48
C MET A 94 13.68 5.22 -4.76
N ALA A 95 13.81 4.19 -5.60
CA ALA A 95 13.05 4.11 -6.85
C ALA A 95 11.54 3.98 -6.59
N LEU A 96 11.16 3.22 -5.56
CA LEU A 96 9.77 3.09 -5.14
C LEU A 96 9.24 4.40 -4.55
N ARG A 97 10.03 5.07 -3.69
CA ARG A 97 9.68 6.40 -3.14
C ARG A 97 9.40 7.40 -4.25
N MET A 98 10.34 7.57 -5.19
CA MET A 98 10.18 8.48 -6.32
C MET A 98 8.95 8.15 -7.18
N SER A 99 8.65 6.87 -7.36
CA SER A 99 7.47 6.45 -8.12
C SER A 99 6.18 6.84 -7.42
N LEU A 100 6.08 6.59 -6.11
CA LEU A 100 4.92 6.96 -5.30
C LEU A 100 4.73 8.47 -5.21
N GLU A 101 5.82 9.24 -5.06
CA GLU A 101 5.78 10.71 -5.11
C GLU A 101 5.28 11.20 -6.48
N GLY A 102 5.71 10.57 -7.57
CA GLY A 102 5.24 10.88 -8.93
C GLY A 102 3.75 10.56 -9.16
N MET A 103 3.18 9.63 -8.39
CA MET A 103 1.76 9.29 -8.45
C MET A 103 0.87 10.34 -7.77
N ASN A 104 1.44 11.25 -6.97
CA ASN A 104 0.74 12.42 -6.46
C ASN A 104 0.67 13.54 -7.53
N SER A 105 0.12 13.19 -8.68
CA SER A 105 -0.14 14.13 -9.77
C SER A 105 -1.51 13.84 -10.39
N GLU A 106 -2.08 14.83 -11.07
CA GLU A 106 -3.39 14.73 -11.70
C GLU A 106 -3.45 13.57 -12.71
N ILE A 107 -2.33 13.29 -13.38
CA ILE A 107 -2.20 12.19 -14.35
C ILE A 107 -2.42 10.82 -13.70
N PHE A 108 -2.03 10.69 -12.43
CA PHE A 108 -2.05 9.43 -11.68
C PHE A 108 -3.09 9.42 -10.55
N GLY A 109 -4.10 10.30 -10.63
CA GLY A 109 -5.24 10.30 -9.71
C GLY A 109 -4.97 10.96 -8.35
N ASN A 110 -3.88 11.72 -8.22
CA ASN A 110 -3.46 12.38 -6.98
C ASN A 110 -3.38 11.41 -5.80
N VAL A 111 -2.69 10.28 -6.01
CA VAL A 111 -2.48 9.28 -4.95
C VAL A 111 -1.55 9.88 -3.89
N ASP A 112 -2.11 10.26 -2.75
CA ASP A 112 -1.39 10.84 -1.61
C ASP A 112 -1.03 9.75 -0.58
N SER A 113 0.15 9.16 -0.76
CA SER A 113 0.75 8.20 0.15
C SER A 113 1.66 8.90 1.15
N LEU A 114 1.50 8.64 2.45
CA LEU A 114 2.54 8.98 3.42
C LEU A 114 3.68 7.96 3.31
N ILE A 115 4.88 8.41 2.94
CA ILE A 115 6.05 7.53 2.81
C ILE A 115 6.96 7.68 4.03
N VAL A 116 7.24 6.57 4.70
CA VAL A 116 8.11 6.49 5.88
C VAL A 116 9.12 5.36 5.74
N GLU A 117 10.14 5.31 6.60
CA GLU A 117 11.23 4.33 6.47
C GLU A 117 11.05 3.11 7.37
N THR A 118 10.25 3.22 8.43
CA THR A 118 10.07 2.16 9.42
C THR A 118 8.59 1.86 9.68
N LEU A 119 8.30 0.61 10.05
CA LEU A 119 6.94 0.20 10.39
C LEU A 119 6.50 0.85 11.70
N GLU A 120 7.45 1.06 12.61
CA GLU A 120 7.27 1.73 13.87
C GLU A 120 6.75 3.18 13.68
N GLU A 121 7.36 3.93 12.76
CA GLU A 121 6.93 5.30 12.41
C GLU A 121 5.52 5.31 11.79
N ALA A 122 5.22 4.37 10.89
CA ALA A 122 3.87 4.24 10.31
C ALA A 122 2.82 3.95 11.39
N LEU A 123 3.13 3.06 12.32
CA LEU A 123 2.25 2.70 13.43
C LEU A 123 2.07 3.85 14.42
N GLU A 124 3.14 4.60 14.71
CA GLU A 124 3.09 5.78 15.57
C GLU A 124 2.17 6.84 14.96
N TYR A 125 2.35 7.15 13.66
CA TYR A 125 1.49 8.08 12.93
C TYR A 125 0.02 7.64 12.97
N ALA A 126 -0.27 6.39 12.58
CA ALA A 126 -1.63 5.86 12.55
C ALA A 126 -2.33 5.86 13.93
N ARG A 127 -1.56 5.71 15.01
CA ARG A 127 -2.09 5.75 16.38
C ARG A 127 -2.24 7.18 16.93
N GLY A 128 -1.42 8.12 16.47
CA GLY A 128 -1.48 9.53 16.85
C GLY A 128 -2.65 10.28 16.23
N GLU A 129 -3.06 9.89 15.02
CA GLU A 129 -4.17 10.49 14.26
C GLU A 129 -5.58 10.02 14.72
N ARG A 130 -5.72 9.38 15.90
CA ARG A 130 -6.99 8.80 16.36
C ARG A 130 -8.11 9.81 16.52
#